data_AF-A0A1Q8QIT1-F1
#
_entry.id   AF-A0A1Q8QIT1-F1
#
_cell.length_a   1.000
_cell.length_b   1.000
_cell.length_c   1.000
_cell.angle_alpha   90.00
_cell.angle_beta   90.00
_cell.angle_gamma   90.00
#
_symmetry.space_group_name_H-M   'P 1'
#
loop_
_entity.id
_entity.type
_entity.pdbx_description
1 polymer ?
#
loop_
_entity_poly.entity_id
_entity_poly.type
_entity_poly.pdbx_seq_one_letter_code
_entity_poly.pdbx_strand_id
1 'polypeptide(L)'
;MDVENQGTEGIKKNIEEFEKLFNEYYMHLLQFIEGIYRKEDNPYYLSHPKLVLDSIRLQASFFKLPDEVQERLLLLDFEVFMHCDNVVDLYSFRDFLLENYRYNRATTIAERVDSELKLVREFIDNDIWGKYHNLPKRKFDFYRQESNVSLLLEMDYYRKTSSVEDKLSSQSELISPNVELIPQTELNIKTANNEEPKDIFGKYNEMVSKGTKSIDSTQDFVSKGIMLFNTITSLFK
;
A
#
# COMPACT_ATOMS: atom_id res chain seq x y z
N MET A 1 -5.03 37.70 -14.20
CA MET A 1 -4.31 37.50 -12.94
C MET A 1 -5.25 37.58 -11.75
N ASP A 2 -5.90 36.53 -11.26
CA ASP A 2 -6.38 35.24 -11.80
C ASP A 2 -7.18 34.64 -10.64
N VAL A 3 -8.50 34.53 -10.79
CA VAL A 3 -9.36 33.90 -9.77
C VAL A 3 -9.14 32.38 -9.75
N GLU A 4 -8.67 31.79 -10.87
CA GLU A 4 -8.28 30.38 -10.97
C GLU A 4 -7.01 30.03 -10.17
N ASN A 5 -6.03 30.95 -10.11
CA ASN A 5 -4.77 30.72 -9.38
C ASN A 5 -4.97 30.64 -7.84
N GLN A 6 -6.03 31.24 -7.30
CA GLN A 6 -6.33 31.12 -5.86
C GLN A 6 -6.94 29.76 -5.51
N GLY A 7 -7.58 29.07 -6.47
CA GLY A 7 -8.15 27.74 -6.26
C GLY A 7 -7.10 26.63 -6.31
N THR A 8 -6.18 26.69 -7.27
CA THR A 8 -5.12 25.69 -7.46
C THR A 8 -4.09 25.70 -6.33
N GLU A 9 -3.77 26.87 -5.77
CA GLU A 9 -2.85 26.97 -4.63
C GLU A 9 -3.41 26.27 -3.37
N GLY A 10 -4.72 26.40 -3.13
CA GLY A 10 -5.40 25.69 -2.05
C GLY A 10 -5.38 24.18 -2.24
N ILE A 11 -5.60 23.72 -3.47
CA ILE A 11 -5.53 22.29 -3.84
C ILE A 11 -4.11 21.76 -3.61
N LYS A 12 -3.10 22.48 -4.10
CA LYS A 12 -1.68 22.11 -3.95
C LYS A 12 -1.32 21.91 -2.49
N LYS A 13 -1.67 22.86 -1.64
CA LYS A 13 -1.42 22.78 -0.20
C LYS A 13 -2.10 21.55 0.44
N ASN A 14 -3.34 21.25 0.07
CA ASN A 14 -4.04 20.07 0.60
C ASN A 14 -3.37 18.76 0.16
N ILE A 15 -2.89 18.69 -1.08
CA ILE A 15 -2.14 17.54 -1.60
C ILE A 15 -0.82 17.35 -0.86
N GLU A 16 -0.05 18.42 -0.65
CA GLU A 16 1.21 18.39 0.09
C GLU A 16 1.02 18.00 1.57
N GLU A 17 -0.02 18.52 2.23
CA GLU A 17 -0.38 18.15 3.60
C GLU A 17 -0.74 16.65 3.69
N PHE A 18 -1.56 16.17 2.77
CA PHE A 18 -1.96 14.76 2.70
C PHE A 18 -0.77 13.84 2.43
N GLU A 19 0.07 14.16 1.45
CA GLU A 19 1.25 13.35 1.10
C GLU A 19 2.21 13.23 2.28
N LYS A 20 2.45 14.34 2.99
CA LYS A 20 3.28 14.34 4.19
C LYS A 20 2.69 13.43 5.27
N LEU A 21 1.40 13.57 5.56
CA LEU A 21 0.71 12.75 6.55
C LEU A 21 0.72 11.26 6.17
N PHE A 22 0.51 10.96 4.89
CA PHE A 22 0.55 9.59 4.38
C PHE A 22 1.93 8.97 4.53
N ASN A 23 2.99 9.70 4.18
CA ASN A 23 4.37 9.24 4.33
C ASN A 23 4.73 9.01 5.80
N GLU A 24 4.36 9.94 6.69
CA GLU A 24 4.55 9.77 8.15
C GLU A 24 3.80 8.54 8.67
N TYR A 25 2.51 8.42 8.36
CA TYR A 25 1.69 7.26 8.73
C TYR A 25 2.30 5.95 8.23
N TYR A 26 2.66 5.88 6.94
CA TYR A 26 3.14 4.65 6.32
C TYR A 26 4.50 4.24 6.90
N MET A 27 5.40 5.18 7.17
CA MET A 27 6.66 4.91 7.88
C MET A 27 6.42 4.33 9.28
N HIS A 28 5.48 4.89 10.04
CA HIS A 28 5.11 4.38 11.36
C HIS A 28 4.44 3.00 11.27
N LEU A 29 3.64 2.75 10.23
CA LEU A 29 3.03 1.44 9.96
C LEU A 29 4.10 0.39 9.66
N LEU A 30 5.11 0.72 8.84
CA LEU A 30 6.23 -0.18 8.56
C LEU A 30 6.99 -0.55 9.84
N GLN A 31 7.32 0.44 10.66
CA GLN A 31 7.97 0.21 11.96
C GLN A 31 7.11 -0.67 12.88
N PHE A 32 5.79 -0.47 12.86
CA PHE A 32 4.84 -1.28 13.64
C PHE A 32 4.79 -2.73 13.13
N ILE A 33 4.79 -2.95 11.82
CA ILE A 33 4.83 -4.28 11.21
C ILE A 33 6.16 -4.99 11.54
N GLU A 34 7.29 -4.31 11.35
CA GLU A 34 8.65 -4.80 11.60
C GLU A 34 8.96 -5.01 13.09
N GLY A 35 8.26 -4.32 13.98
CA GLY A 35 8.43 -4.44 15.42
C GLY A 35 8.31 -5.89 15.88
N ILE A 36 9.40 -6.47 16.36
CA ILE A 36 9.47 -7.89 16.74
C ILE A 36 8.39 -8.18 17.79
N TYR A 37 7.58 -9.23 17.58
CA TYR A 37 6.88 -9.91 18.66
C TYR A 37 7.93 -10.40 19.65
N ARG A 38 8.27 -9.62 20.67
CA ARG A 38 8.71 -10.25 21.90
C ARG A 38 7.44 -10.89 22.44
N LYS A 39 7.38 -12.22 22.45
CA LYS A 39 6.27 -13.00 23.03
C LYS A 39 5.91 -12.59 24.47
N GLU A 40 6.81 -11.85 25.12
CA GLU A 40 6.71 -11.34 26.49
C GLU A 40 6.12 -9.91 26.56
N ASP A 41 6.05 -9.18 25.44
CA ASP A 41 5.49 -7.84 25.39
C ASP A 41 3.98 -7.90 25.13
N ASN A 42 3.23 -7.15 25.93
CA ASN A 42 1.78 -7.04 25.89
C ASN A 42 1.26 -6.92 24.43
N PRO A 43 0.33 -7.78 23.97
CA PRO A 43 -0.18 -7.78 22.59
C PRO A 43 -0.96 -6.50 22.24
N TYR A 44 -1.21 -5.61 23.21
CA TYR A 44 -1.84 -4.30 23.02
C TYR A 44 -0.88 -3.13 23.21
N TYR A 45 0.42 -3.38 23.41
CA TYR A 45 1.42 -2.32 23.48
C TYR A 45 1.81 -1.87 22.07
N LEU A 46 1.13 -0.83 21.58
CA LEU A 46 1.48 -0.19 20.31
C LEU A 46 2.95 0.24 20.39
N SER A 47 3.81 -0.46 19.65
CA SER A 47 5.21 -0.08 19.49
C SER A 47 5.37 1.30 18.85
N HIS A 48 4.28 1.87 18.30
CA HIS A 48 4.25 3.20 17.72
C HIS A 48 3.09 4.08 18.25
N PRO A 49 3.24 4.83 19.36
CA PRO A 49 2.14 5.54 20.04
C PRO A 49 1.44 6.63 19.20
N LYS A 50 2.03 7.04 18.07
CA LYS A 50 1.43 8.02 17.15
C LYS A 50 0.58 7.40 16.04
N LEU A 51 0.71 6.10 15.76
CA LEU A 51 0.15 5.48 14.55
C LEU A 51 -1.37 5.61 14.45
N VAL A 52 -2.09 5.44 15.57
CA VAL A 52 -3.55 5.64 15.64
C VAL A 52 -3.91 7.09 15.30
N LEU A 53 -3.21 8.04 15.92
CA LEU A 53 -3.45 9.47 15.69
C LEU A 53 -3.15 9.84 14.22
N ASP A 54 -2.09 9.27 13.65
CA ASP A 54 -1.72 9.50 12.26
C ASP A 54 -2.77 8.91 11.30
N SER A 55 -3.35 7.75 11.60
CA SER A 55 -4.48 7.21 10.81
C SER A 55 -5.69 8.13 10.84
N ILE A 56 -6.09 8.63 12.02
CA ILE A 56 -7.22 9.57 12.15
C ILE A 56 -6.95 10.86 11.36
N ARG A 57 -5.73 11.38 11.43
CA ARG A 57 -5.31 12.57 10.66
C ARG A 57 -5.32 12.31 9.16
N LEU A 58 -4.87 11.13 8.74
CA LEU A 58 -4.87 10.70 7.35
C LEU A 58 -6.30 10.67 6.79
N GLN A 59 -7.24 10.07 7.53
CA GLN A 59 -8.67 10.06 7.17
C GLN A 59 -9.23 11.49 7.06
N ALA A 60 -8.97 12.34 8.06
CA ALA A 60 -9.43 13.73 8.02
C ALA A 60 -8.82 14.52 6.85
N SER A 61 -7.55 14.27 6.52
CA SER A 61 -6.87 14.93 5.42
C SER A 61 -7.33 14.43 4.04
N PHE A 62 -7.73 13.16 3.93
CA PHE A 62 -8.29 12.60 2.70
C PHE A 62 -9.52 13.40 2.23
N PHE A 63 -10.43 13.76 3.16
CA PHE A 63 -11.61 14.56 2.86
C PHE A 63 -11.33 16.02 2.47
N LYS A 64 -10.08 16.50 2.60
CA LYS A 64 -9.68 17.81 2.09
C LYS A 64 -9.21 17.77 0.64
N LEU A 65 -9.00 16.57 0.08
CA LEU A 65 -8.57 16.40 -1.30
C LEU A 65 -9.73 16.69 -2.27
N PRO A 66 -9.46 17.11 -3.51
CA PRO A 66 -10.49 17.16 -4.55
C PRO A 66 -11.12 15.78 -4.78
N ASP A 67 -12.41 15.75 -5.10
CA ASP A 67 -13.19 14.52 -5.28
C ASP A 67 -12.55 13.58 -6.31
N GLU A 68 -12.02 14.12 -7.41
CA GLU A 68 -11.39 13.32 -8.46
C GLU A 68 -10.09 12.65 -7.99
N VAL A 69 -9.38 13.25 -7.02
CA VAL A 69 -8.21 12.62 -6.39
C VAL A 69 -8.68 11.52 -5.43
N GLN A 70 -9.69 11.82 -4.61
CA GLN A 70 -10.28 10.83 -3.68
C GLN A 70 -10.72 9.57 -4.42
N GLU A 71 -11.51 9.72 -5.50
CA GLU A 71 -11.97 8.62 -6.33
C GLU A 71 -10.81 7.78 -6.87
N ARG A 72 -9.77 8.44 -7.36
CA ARG A 72 -8.61 7.75 -7.94
C ARG A 72 -7.78 7.04 -6.88
N LEU A 73 -7.64 7.60 -5.68
CA LEU A 73 -7.01 6.92 -4.55
C LEU A 73 -7.81 5.70 -4.09
N LEU A 74 -9.15 5.78 -4.06
CA LEU A 74 -10.00 4.63 -3.74
C LEU A 74 -9.86 3.51 -4.78
N LEU A 75 -9.74 3.84 -6.07
CA LEU A 75 -9.41 2.85 -7.11
C LEU A 75 -8.05 2.16 -6.91
N LEU A 76 -7.16 2.74 -6.10
CA LEU A 76 -5.88 2.14 -5.72
C LEU A 76 -5.98 1.24 -4.50
N ASP A 77 -7.17 1.06 -3.92
CA ASP A 77 -7.37 0.34 -2.64
C ASP A 77 -6.78 1.10 -1.45
N PHE A 78 -6.64 2.43 -1.56
CA PHE A 78 -6.11 3.28 -0.48
C PHE A 78 -6.91 3.17 0.83
N GLU A 79 -8.20 2.87 0.73
CA GLU A 79 -9.08 2.66 1.87
C GLU A 79 -8.54 1.65 2.89
N VAL A 80 -7.71 0.68 2.47
CA VAL A 80 -7.05 -0.26 3.38
C VAL A 80 -6.30 0.43 4.53
N PHE A 81 -5.72 1.61 4.29
CA PHE A 81 -4.98 2.38 5.29
C PHE A 81 -5.90 3.28 6.14
N MET A 82 -7.12 3.53 5.68
CA MET A 82 -8.11 4.35 6.38
C MET A 82 -8.97 3.56 7.36
N HIS A 83 -9.00 2.23 7.27
CA HIS A 83 -9.85 1.40 8.13
C HIS A 83 -9.38 1.25 9.58
N CYS A 84 -8.14 1.62 9.90
CA CYS A 84 -7.54 1.36 11.20
C CYS A 84 -7.54 2.61 12.10
N ASP A 85 -8.68 2.96 12.70
CA ASP A 85 -8.82 4.17 13.54
C ASP A 85 -8.53 3.93 15.04
N ASN A 86 -8.26 2.68 15.42
CA ASN A 86 -7.97 2.28 16.79
C ASN A 86 -6.89 1.19 16.84
N VAL A 87 -6.44 0.91 18.07
CA VAL A 87 -5.35 -0.04 18.34
C VAL A 87 -5.68 -1.45 17.87
N VAL A 88 -6.91 -1.91 18.13
CA VAL A 88 -7.34 -3.29 17.85
C VAL A 88 -7.35 -3.55 16.35
N ASP A 89 -7.82 -2.59 15.57
CA ASP A 89 -7.85 -2.70 14.11
C ASP A 89 -6.44 -2.71 13.52
N LEU A 90 -5.52 -1.89 14.06
CA LEU A 90 -4.11 -1.92 13.63
C LEU A 90 -3.46 -3.29 13.89
N TYR A 91 -3.70 -3.91 15.04
CA TYR A 91 -3.20 -5.26 15.31
C TYR A 91 -3.82 -6.30 14.38
N SER A 92 -5.13 -6.26 14.20
CA SER A 92 -5.85 -7.18 13.32
C SER A 92 -5.34 -7.06 11.88
N PHE A 93 -5.08 -5.84 11.41
CA PHE A 93 -4.52 -5.59 10.09
C PHE A 93 -3.09 -6.12 9.98
N ARG A 94 -2.25 -5.89 11.00
CA ARG A 94 -0.89 -6.42 11.04
C ARG A 94 -0.89 -7.95 10.99
N ASP A 95 -1.71 -8.61 11.79
CA ASP A 95 -1.83 -10.07 11.83
C ASP A 95 -2.26 -10.60 10.47
N PHE A 96 -3.28 -9.99 9.86
CA PHE A 96 -3.70 -10.30 8.50
C PHE A 96 -2.56 -10.20 7.48
N LEU A 97 -1.79 -9.11 7.51
CA LEU A 97 -0.67 -8.89 6.58
C LEU A 97 0.43 -9.95 6.74
N LEU A 98 0.75 -10.33 7.97
CA LEU A 98 1.83 -11.26 8.29
C LEU A 98 1.41 -12.72 8.04
N GLU A 99 0.27 -13.14 8.57
CA GLU A 99 -0.21 -14.53 8.49
C GLU A 99 -0.56 -14.94 7.05
N ASN A 100 -1.04 -13.99 6.24
CA ASN A 100 -1.46 -14.26 4.85
C ASN A 100 -0.42 -13.84 3.80
N TYR A 101 0.79 -13.46 4.23
CA TYR A 101 1.88 -13.00 3.35
C TYR A 101 1.45 -11.85 2.41
N ARG A 102 0.63 -10.92 2.91
CA ARG A 102 0.04 -9.81 2.15
C ARG A 102 0.81 -8.50 2.24
N TYR A 103 1.91 -8.46 2.98
CA TYR A 103 2.79 -7.29 3.12
C TYR A 103 3.12 -6.61 1.77
N ASN A 104 3.57 -7.39 0.78
CA ASN A 104 3.93 -6.85 -0.54
C ASN A 104 2.77 -6.13 -1.25
N ARG A 105 1.52 -6.52 -0.97
CA ARG A 105 0.34 -5.86 -1.55
C ARG A 105 0.06 -4.53 -0.87
N ALA A 106 0.17 -4.45 0.46
CA ALA A 106 0.08 -3.17 1.16
C ALA A 106 1.15 -2.20 0.66
N THR A 107 2.40 -2.66 0.50
CA THR A 107 3.47 -1.85 -0.10
C THR A 107 3.18 -1.43 -1.54
N THR A 108 2.64 -2.34 -2.36
CA THR A 108 2.24 -1.99 -3.72
C THR A 108 1.16 -0.90 -3.75
N ILE A 109 0.21 -0.93 -2.83
CA ILE A 109 -0.82 0.11 -2.72
C ILE A 109 -0.18 1.43 -2.34
N ALA A 110 0.71 1.45 -1.33
CA ALA A 110 1.40 2.66 -0.90
C ALA A 110 2.21 3.32 -2.03
N GLU A 111 2.98 2.53 -2.79
CA GLU A 111 3.75 3.03 -3.94
C GLU A 111 2.87 3.60 -5.06
N ARG A 112 1.69 2.99 -5.27
CA ARG A 112 0.73 3.50 -6.25
C ARG A 112 0.11 4.82 -5.81
N VAL A 113 -0.17 4.97 -4.51
CA VAL A 113 -0.70 6.19 -3.92
C VAL A 113 0.32 7.32 -4.06
N ASP A 114 1.58 7.09 -3.66
CA ASP A 114 2.66 8.06 -3.86
C ASP A 114 2.82 8.47 -5.34
N SER A 115 2.80 7.50 -6.25
CA SER A 115 2.85 7.76 -7.69
C SER A 115 1.66 8.57 -8.22
N GLU A 116 0.47 8.38 -7.65
CA GLU A 116 -0.72 9.17 -8.01
C GLU A 116 -0.64 10.60 -7.47
N LEU A 117 -0.15 10.80 -6.25
CA LEU A 117 0.08 12.14 -5.68
C LEU A 117 1.16 12.90 -6.47
N LYS A 118 2.22 12.22 -6.91
CA LYS A 118 3.21 12.77 -7.85
C LYS A 118 2.55 13.21 -9.16
N LEU A 119 1.67 12.39 -9.74
CA LEU A 119 0.94 12.74 -10.95
C LEU A 119 0.03 13.96 -10.74
N VAL A 120 -0.66 14.05 -9.61
CA VAL A 120 -1.49 15.22 -9.27
C VAL A 120 -0.64 16.49 -9.24
N ARG A 121 0.53 16.45 -8.59
CA ARG A 121 1.45 17.61 -8.57
C ARG A 121 1.89 18.02 -9.97
N GLU A 122 2.24 17.09 -10.83
CA GLU A 122 2.59 17.40 -12.23
C GLU A 122 1.43 18.11 -12.95
N PHE A 123 0.18 17.73 -12.71
CA PHE A 123 -0.97 18.41 -13.33
C PHE A 123 -1.16 19.84 -12.81
N ILE A 124 -0.89 20.07 -11.53
CA ILE A 124 -0.97 21.39 -10.90
C ILE A 124 0.19 22.27 -11.38
N ASP A 125 1.42 21.77 -11.32
CA ASP A 125 2.64 22.51 -11.64
C ASP A 125 2.73 22.87 -13.13
N ASN A 126 2.07 22.10 -14.01
CA ASN A 126 1.96 22.38 -15.43
C ASN A 126 0.68 23.14 -15.83
N ASP A 127 -0.11 23.64 -14.87
CA ASP A 127 -1.34 24.41 -15.10
C ASP A 127 -2.37 23.68 -16.00
N ILE A 128 -2.47 22.36 -15.82
CA ILE A 128 -3.41 21.49 -16.55
C ILE A 128 -4.37 20.76 -15.61
N TRP A 129 -4.54 21.26 -14.39
CA TRP A 129 -5.42 20.68 -13.36
C TRP A 129 -6.83 20.38 -13.89
N GLY A 130 -7.41 21.30 -14.66
CA GLY A 130 -8.74 21.13 -15.28
C GLY A 130 -8.85 19.93 -16.24
N LYS A 131 -7.75 19.26 -16.59
CA LYS A 131 -7.73 18.03 -17.41
C LYS A 131 -7.52 16.75 -16.60
N TYR A 132 -7.28 16.84 -15.29
CA TYR A 132 -6.97 15.67 -14.46
C TYR A 132 -8.06 14.59 -14.49
N HIS A 133 -9.33 15.00 -14.49
CA HIS A 133 -10.49 14.10 -14.61
C HIS A 133 -10.55 13.31 -15.93
N ASN A 134 -9.83 13.74 -16.98
CA ASN A 134 -9.78 13.05 -18.27
C ASN A 134 -8.74 11.92 -18.32
N LEU A 135 -7.98 11.72 -17.24
CA LEU A 135 -7.02 10.63 -17.18
C LEU A 135 -7.71 9.28 -17.33
N PRO A 136 -7.16 8.37 -18.16
CA PRO A 136 -7.75 7.05 -18.34
C PRO A 136 -7.76 6.28 -17.02
N LYS A 137 -8.78 5.42 -16.86
CA LYS A 137 -8.83 4.47 -15.75
C LYS A 137 -7.65 3.51 -15.85
N ARG A 138 -6.93 3.33 -14.75
CA ARG A 138 -5.81 2.40 -14.67
C ARG A 138 -6.34 0.95 -14.62
N LYS A 139 -5.76 0.06 -15.41
CA LYS A 139 -6.07 -1.38 -15.40
C LYS A 139 -4.96 -2.15 -14.68
N PHE A 140 -5.12 -2.33 -13.37
CA PHE A 140 -4.08 -2.96 -12.54
C PHE A 140 -3.88 -4.46 -12.81
N ASP A 141 -4.89 -5.12 -13.39
CA ASP A 141 -4.84 -6.53 -13.77
C ASP A 141 -4.07 -6.78 -15.07
N PHE A 142 -3.64 -5.73 -15.77
CA PHE A 142 -3.01 -5.88 -17.08
C PHE A 142 -1.72 -6.73 -17.04
N TYR A 143 -1.00 -6.71 -15.93
CA TYR A 143 0.25 -7.46 -15.74
C TYR A 143 0.14 -8.63 -14.75
N ARG A 144 -1.05 -8.93 -14.22
CA ARG A 144 -1.24 -9.95 -13.18
C ARG A 144 -1.96 -11.17 -13.72
N GLN A 145 -1.51 -12.35 -13.30
CA GLN A 145 -2.20 -13.62 -13.56
C GLN A 145 -3.47 -13.78 -12.71
N GLU A 146 -3.53 -13.10 -11.56
CA GLU A 146 -4.67 -13.11 -10.64
C GLU A 146 -5.40 -11.77 -10.67
N SER A 147 -6.73 -11.79 -10.52
CA SER A 147 -7.55 -10.59 -10.39
C SER A 147 -7.15 -9.80 -9.14
N ASN A 148 -7.00 -8.48 -9.27
CA ASN A 148 -6.75 -7.59 -8.14
C ASN A 148 -8.02 -7.48 -7.27
N VAL A 149 -8.16 -8.40 -6.33
CA VAL A 149 -9.16 -8.30 -5.26
C VAL A 149 -8.67 -7.28 -4.23
N SER A 150 -9.56 -6.44 -3.70
CA SER A 150 -9.22 -5.52 -2.62
C SER A 150 -8.71 -6.28 -1.40
N LEU A 151 -7.70 -5.75 -0.71
CA LEU A 151 -7.20 -6.35 0.53
C LEU A 151 -8.28 -6.40 1.62
N LEU A 152 -9.22 -5.44 1.64
CA LEU A 152 -10.32 -5.43 2.60
C LEU A 152 -11.28 -6.60 2.37
N LEU A 153 -11.61 -6.88 1.10
CA LEU A 153 -12.46 -8.01 0.74
C LEU A 153 -11.78 -9.35 1.09
N GLU A 154 -10.47 -9.44 0.91
CA GLU A 154 -9.70 -10.61 1.34
C GLU A 154 -9.72 -10.77 2.86
N MET A 155 -9.49 -9.69 3.61
CA MET A 155 -9.53 -9.72 5.07
C MET A 155 -10.88 -10.20 5.61
N ASP A 156 -11.98 -9.73 5.02
CA ASP A 156 -13.34 -10.18 5.33
C ASP A 156 -13.57 -11.66 5.00
N TYR A 157 -13.01 -12.14 3.89
CA TYR A 157 -13.09 -13.55 3.51
C TYR A 157 -12.39 -14.44 4.53
N TYR A 158 -11.13 -14.14 4.87
CA TYR A 158 -10.36 -14.93 5.84
C TYR A 158 -11.01 -14.92 7.22
N ARG A 159 -11.55 -13.78 7.67
CA ARG A 159 -12.30 -13.70 8.93
C ARG A 159 -13.51 -14.64 8.96
N LYS A 160 -14.23 -14.76 7.84
CA LYS A 160 -15.40 -15.64 7.72
C LYS A 160 -15.01 -17.11 7.69
N THR A 161 -13.95 -17.48 6.96
CA THR A 161 -13.52 -18.88 6.86
C THR A 161 -12.92 -19.41 8.15
N SER A 162 -12.10 -18.62 8.86
CA SER A 162 -11.54 -19.02 10.16
C SER A 162 -12.64 -19.22 11.22
N SER A 163 -13.71 -18.40 11.18
CA SER A 163 -14.86 -18.57 12.08
C SER A 163 -15.67 -19.85 11.82
N VAL A 164 -15.60 -20.44 10.63
CA VAL A 164 -16.29 -21.69 10.29
C VAL A 164 -15.46 -22.90 10.74
N GLU A 165 -14.14 -22.86 10.58
CA GLU A 165 -13.23 -23.93 11.04
C GLU A 165 -13.23 -24.07 12.57
N ASP A 166 -13.29 -22.97 13.32
CA ASP A 166 -13.41 -23.01 14.78
C ASP A 166 -14.75 -23.58 15.27
N LYS A 167 -15.83 -23.38 14.50
CA LYS A 167 -17.15 -23.97 14.80
C LYS A 167 -17.21 -25.46 14.49
N LEU A 168 -16.48 -25.91 13.46
CA LEU A 168 -16.37 -27.33 13.10
C LEU A 168 -15.45 -28.11 14.06
N SER A 169 -14.39 -27.50 14.60
CA SER A 169 -13.56 -28.14 15.64
C SER A 169 -14.33 -28.32 16.95
N SER A 170 -15.27 -27.43 17.24
CA SER A 170 -16.14 -27.45 18.43
C SER A 170 -17.38 -28.36 18.31
N GLN A 171 -17.63 -28.96 17.15
CA GLN A 171 -18.78 -29.86 16.91
C GLN A 171 -18.38 -31.27 16.44
N SER A 172 -17.10 -31.64 16.58
CA SER A 172 -16.63 -32.99 16.26
C SER A 172 -16.90 -34.02 17.37
N GLU A 173 -18.11 -33.99 17.94
CA GLU A 173 -18.74 -35.19 18.51
C GLU A 173 -20.17 -35.28 17.99
N LEU A 174 -20.39 -36.31 17.16
CA LEU A 174 -21.66 -36.93 16.77
C LEU A 174 -22.45 -36.36 15.57
N ILE A 175 -22.52 -37.24 14.54
CA ILE A 175 -23.57 -37.44 13.53
C ILE A 175 -23.28 -36.88 12.11
N SER A 176 -22.91 -37.80 11.20
CA SER A 176 -23.26 -37.73 9.76
C SER A 176 -24.76 -38.03 9.60
N PRO A 177 -25.52 -37.43 8.65
CA PRO A 177 -25.30 -37.71 7.21
C PRO A 177 -25.70 -36.63 6.19
N ASN A 178 -25.17 -36.83 4.96
CA ASN A 178 -25.67 -36.44 3.64
C ASN A 178 -26.12 -34.98 3.37
N VAL A 179 -25.24 -34.23 2.70
CA VAL A 179 -25.65 -33.16 1.77
C VAL A 179 -24.86 -33.36 0.46
N GLU A 180 -25.57 -33.31 -0.66
CA GLU A 180 -25.08 -33.56 -2.01
C GLU A 180 -23.90 -32.66 -2.41
N LEU A 181 -22.85 -33.30 -2.95
CA LEU A 181 -21.70 -32.66 -3.56
C LEU A 181 -22.08 -31.89 -4.83
N ILE A 182 -21.67 -30.63 -4.91
CA ILE A 182 -21.48 -29.87 -6.16
C ILE A 182 -19.95 -29.63 -6.30
N PRO A 183 -19.36 -29.73 -7.51
CA PRO A 183 -18.06 -30.36 -7.71
C PRO A 183 -16.85 -29.52 -7.26
N GLN A 184 -15.90 -30.21 -6.66
CA GLN A 184 -14.56 -29.74 -6.40
C GLN A 184 -13.81 -29.55 -7.73
N THR A 185 -13.51 -28.31 -8.10
CA THR A 185 -12.33 -28.04 -8.92
C THR A 185 -11.12 -28.13 -8.01
N GLU A 186 -10.34 -29.19 -8.22
CA GLU A 186 -9.13 -29.56 -7.48
C GLU A 186 -8.13 -28.38 -7.39
N LEU A 187 -8.03 -27.76 -6.22
CA LEU A 187 -6.85 -26.99 -5.84
C LEU A 187 -5.84 -27.98 -5.27
N ASN A 188 -4.89 -28.38 -6.11
CA ASN A 188 -3.80 -29.28 -5.79
C ASN A 188 -2.84 -28.60 -4.80
N ILE A 189 -3.14 -28.66 -3.50
CA ILE A 189 -2.21 -28.24 -2.44
C ILE A 189 -1.18 -29.35 -2.28
N LYS A 190 -0.07 -29.23 -3.01
CA LYS A 190 1.17 -29.92 -2.63
C LYS A 190 1.63 -29.30 -1.31
N THR A 191 1.47 -30.05 -0.23
CA THR A 191 2.15 -29.83 1.04
C THR A 191 3.65 -29.72 0.79
N ALA A 192 4.19 -28.49 0.88
CA ALA A 192 5.61 -28.26 0.89
C ALA A 192 6.13 -28.58 2.30
N ASN A 193 7.06 -29.52 2.36
CA ASN A 193 7.76 -29.97 3.55
C ASN A 193 8.42 -28.81 4.32
N ASN A 194 8.54 -29.02 5.62
CA ASN A 194 9.39 -28.28 6.56
C ASN A 194 10.74 -27.88 5.93
N GLU A 195 10.87 -26.60 5.55
CA GLU A 195 12.17 -25.95 5.38
C GLU A 195 12.22 -24.77 6.36
N GLU A 196 13.34 -24.66 7.08
CA GLU A 196 13.62 -23.58 8.04
C GLU A 196 13.31 -22.19 7.46
N PRO A 197 12.92 -21.22 8.31
CA PRO A 197 12.50 -19.90 7.86
C PRO A 197 13.65 -19.21 7.12
N LYS A 198 13.54 -19.13 5.79
CA LYS A 198 14.46 -18.39 4.93
C LYS A 198 14.42 -16.92 5.34
N ASP A 199 15.60 -16.32 5.50
CA ASP A 199 15.80 -14.90 5.79
C ASP A 199 15.29 -14.01 4.63
N ILE A 200 13.98 -13.78 4.63
CA ILE A 200 13.26 -12.97 3.64
C ILE A 200 13.62 -11.48 3.81
N PHE A 201 13.91 -11.05 5.05
CA PHE A 201 14.22 -9.67 5.39
C PHE A 201 15.63 -9.25 4.94
N GLY A 202 16.63 -10.13 5.09
CA GLY A 202 17.98 -9.89 4.57
C GLY A 202 18.00 -9.71 3.05
N LYS A 203 17.23 -10.55 2.32
CA LYS A 203 17.08 -10.43 0.86
C LYS A 203 16.35 -9.16 0.43
N TYR A 204 15.37 -8.72 1.20
CA TYR A 204 14.64 -7.47 0.92
C TYR A 204 15.54 -6.24 1.09
N ASN A 205 16.27 -6.14 2.21
CA ASN A 205 17.21 -5.05 2.44
C ASN A 205 18.33 -5.04 1.39
N GLU A 206 18.77 -6.21 0.91
CA GLU A 206 19.71 -6.32 -0.19
C GLU A 206 19.10 -5.82 -1.52
N MET A 207 17.83 -6.14 -1.82
CA MET A 207 17.14 -5.67 -3.03
C MET A 207 16.87 -4.16 -3.00
N VAL A 208 16.43 -3.60 -1.88
CA VAL A 208 16.20 -2.16 -1.73
C VAL A 208 17.51 -1.39 -1.82
N SER A 209 18.59 -1.88 -1.19
CA SER A 209 19.92 -1.25 -1.31
C SER A 209 20.51 -1.35 -2.72
N LYS A 210 20.18 -2.39 -3.49
CA LYS A 210 20.51 -2.47 -4.93
C LYS A 210 19.67 -1.50 -5.76
N GLY A 211 18.39 -1.33 -5.42
CA GLY A 211 17.48 -0.38 -6.05
C GLY A 211 17.92 1.08 -5.86
N THR A 212 18.29 1.47 -4.64
CA THR A 212 18.80 2.82 -4.35
C THR A 212 20.14 3.08 -5.04
N LYS A 213 21.06 2.11 -5.04
CA LYS A 213 22.32 2.21 -5.81
C LYS A 213 22.11 2.33 -7.32
N SER A 214 21.07 1.68 -7.88
CA SER A 214 20.73 1.82 -9.30
C SER A 214 20.20 3.22 -9.61
N ILE A 215 19.41 3.81 -8.71
CA ILE A 215 18.88 5.18 -8.85
C ILE A 215 20.02 6.20 -8.75
N ASP A 216 20.96 6.05 -7.80
CA ASP A 216 22.13 6.91 -7.67
C ASP A 216 23.05 6.81 -8.90
N SER A 217 23.24 5.61 -9.45
CA SER A 217 24.00 5.43 -10.70
C SER A 217 23.31 6.06 -11.92
N THR A 218 21.98 6.15 -11.90
CA THR A 218 21.20 6.79 -12.97
C THR A 218 21.28 8.31 -12.86
N GLN A 219 21.26 8.86 -11.63
CA GLN A 219 21.52 10.28 -11.39
C GLN A 219 22.94 10.68 -11.80
N ASP A 220 23.95 9.86 -11.53
CA ASP A 220 25.33 10.11 -11.95
C ASP A 220 25.49 10.04 -13.48
N PHE A 221 24.76 9.16 -14.16
CA PHE A 221 24.73 9.08 -15.63
C PHE A 221 24.05 10.30 -16.26
N VAL A 222 22.93 10.77 -15.71
CA VAL A 222 22.24 11.98 -16.17
C VAL A 222 23.11 13.22 -15.93
N SER A 223 23.80 13.29 -14.78
CA SER A 223 24.73 14.39 -14.44
C SER A 223 25.92 14.43 -15.40
N LYS A 224 26.50 13.27 -15.72
CA LYS A 224 27.56 13.13 -16.73
C LYS A 224 27.08 13.46 -18.14
N GLY A 225 25.83 13.09 -18.47
CA GLY A 225 25.19 13.44 -19.73
C GLY A 225 25.00 14.95 -19.92
N ILE A 226 24.56 15.65 -18.86
CA ILE A 226 24.42 17.11 -18.85
C ILE A 226 25.79 17.80 -18.97
N MET A 227 26.82 17.29 -18.29
CA MET A 227 28.19 17.81 -18.45
C MET A 227 28.74 17.61 -19.87
N LEU A 228 28.52 16.44 -20.48
CA LEU A 228 28.90 16.18 -21.87
C LEU A 228 28.17 17.10 -22.85
N PHE A 229 26.87 17.32 -22.65
CA PHE A 229 26.07 18.21 -23.48
C PHE A 229 26.53 19.68 -23.37
N ASN A 230 26.85 20.15 -22.17
CA ASN A 230 27.41 21.48 -21.92
C ASN A 230 28.82 21.64 -22.50
N THR A 231 29.64 20.59 -22.44
CA THR A 231 30.99 20.59 -23.04
C THR A 231 30.91 20.63 -24.57
N ILE A 232 30.03 19.85 -25.19
CA ILE A 232 29.82 19.83 -26.64
C ILE A 232 29.27 21.18 -27.11
N THR A 233 28.27 21.75 -26.44
CA THR A 233 27.71 23.07 -26.81
C THR A 233 28.70 24.22 -26.63
N SER A 234 29.68 24.10 -25.72
CA SER A 234 30.77 25.08 -25.58
C SER A 234 31.84 25.01 -26.68
N LEU A 235 31.93 23.89 -27.42
CA LEU A 235 32.83 23.71 -28.55
C LEU A 235 32.27 24.24 -29.88
N PHE A 236 30.97 24.57 -29.92
CA PHE A 236 30.27 25.12 -31.09
C PHE A 236 29.86 26.60 -30.93
N LYS A 237 30.42 27.29 -29.93
CA LYS A 237 30.39 28.76 -29.76
C LYS A 237 31.76 29.33 -30.08
#